data_AF-A0AA46V5Q3-F1
#
_entry.id   AF-A0AA46V5Q3-F1
#
_cell.length_a   1.000
_cell.length_b   1.000
_cell.length_c   1.000
_cell.angle_alpha   90.00
_cell.angle_beta   90.00
_cell.angle_gamma   90.00
#
_symmetry.space_group_name_H-M   'P 1'
#
loop_
_entity.id
_entity.type
_entity.pdbx_description
1 polymer ?
#
loop_
_entity_poly.entity_id
_entity_poly.type
_entity_poly.pdbx_seq_one_letter_code
_entity_poly.pdbx_strand_id
1 'polypeptide(L)' 'MSEDAGTRSTRLAAPVAPGDRIGYEGVWRTVKATATDIGAMGGLFVRVTWEEGGTERFRAGDELLTERVKA' A
#
# COMPACT_ATOMS: atom_id res chain seq x y z
N MET A 1 26.57 11.50 -25.33
CA MET A 1 25.33 10.70 -25.19
C MET A 1 25.49 9.92 -23.90
N SER A 2 25.21 10.54 -22.75
CA SER A 2 25.32 9.87 -21.45
C SER A 2 24.13 8.93 -21.30
N GLU A 3 24.40 7.64 -21.24
CA GLU A 3 23.41 6.65 -20.83
C GLU A 3 23.00 6.99 -19.40
N ASP A 4 21.73 7.35 -19.25
CA ASP A 4 21.05 7.47 -17.97
C ASP A 4 21.22 6.14 -17.25
N ALA A 5 22.10 6.11 -16.24
CA ALA A 5 22.27 4.97 -15.37
C ALA A 5 20.98 4.83 -14.57
N GLY A 6 20.00 4.18 -15.20
CA GLY A 6 18.66 3.98 -14.67
C GLY A 6 18.78 3.50 -13.24
N THR A 7 18.35 4.34 -12.31
CA THR A 7 18.31 4.01 -10.89
C THR A 7 17.55 2.70 -10.78
N ARG A 8 18.24 1.60 -10.45
CA ARG A 8 17.61 0.30 -10.20
C ARG A 8 16.79 0.46 -8.93
N SER A 9 15.56 0.94 -9.07
CA SER A 9 14.61 1.02 -7.99
C SER A 9 14.31 -0.42 -7.56
N THR A 10 14.88 -0.80 -6.42
CA THR A 10 14.57 -2.10 -5.82
C THR A 10 13.23 -1.95 -5.13
N ARG A 11 12.18 -2.56 -5.68
CA ARG A 11 10.88 -2.59 -5.03
C ARG A 11 10.99 -3.47 -3.79
N LEU A 12 10.67 -2.89 -2.63
CA LEU A 12 10.63 -3.60 -1.36
C LEU A 12 9.18 -3.84 -0.98
N ALA A 13 8.83 -5.09 -0.70
CA ALA A 13 7.57 -5.42 -0.06
C ALA A 13 7.58 -4.82 1.35
N ALA A 14 6.51 -4.10 1.68
CA ALA A 14 6.34 -3.38 2.92
C ALA A 14 5.03 -3.82 3.59
N PRO A 15 5.04 -4.16 4.90
CA PRO A 15 3.79 -4.26 5.62
C PRO A 15 3.15 -2.87 5.72
N VAL A 16 1.82 -2.83 5.54
CA VAL A 16 1.01 -1.63 5.79
C VAL A 16 0.53 -1.67 7.24
N ALA A 17 0.76 -0.58 7.97
CA ALA A 17 0.44 -0.45 9.39
C ALA A 17 -0.45 0.78 9.66
N PRO A 18 -1.15 0.82 10.81
CA PRO A 18 -1.82 2.03 11.28
C PRO A 18 -0.89 3.26 11.26
N GLY A 19 -1.40 4.38 10.79
CA GLY A 19 -0.65 5.64 10.63
C GLY A 19 0.04 5.82 9.27
N ASP A 20 0.21 4.75 8.48
CA ASP A 20 0.72 4.88 7.12
C ASP A 20 -0.24 5.71 6.26
N ARG A 21 0.31 6.53 5.35
CA ARG A 21 -0.49 7.24 4.34
C ARG A 21 -0.34 6.55 2.99
N ILE A 22 -1.46 6.22 2.38
CA ILE A 22 -1.54 5.56 1.07
C ILE A 22 -2.19 6.49 0.07
N GLY A 23 -1.55 6.68 -1.08
CA GLY A 23 -2.13 7.36 -2.23
C GLY A 23 -2.93 6.37 -3.07
N TYR A 24 -4.26 6.50 -3.09
CA TYR A 24 -5.18 5.64 -3.82
C TYR A 24 -6.30 6.46 -4.46
N GLU A 25 -6.64 6.17 -5.73
CA GLU A 25 -7.63 6.92 -6.51
C GLU A 25 -7.42 8.45 -6.53
N GLY A 26 -6.15 8.89 -6.50
CA GLY A 26 -5.81 10.31 -6.50
C GLY A 26 -5.98 11.01 -5.15
N VAL A 27 -6.30 10.28 -4.08
CA VAL A 27 -6.45 10.81 -2.73
C VAL A 27 -5.47 10.15 -1.78
N TRP A 28 -4.87 10.93 -0.88
CA TRP A 28 -4.05 10.42 0.21
C TRP A 28 -4.93 10.15 1.43
N ARG A 29 -4.87 8.92 1.94
CA ARG A 29 -5.69 8.46 3.07
C ARG A 29 -4.84 7.82 4.15
N THR A 30 -5.30 7.91 5.39
CA THR A 30 -4.57 7.42 6.55
C THR A 30 -5.11 6.05 6.96
N VAL A 31 -4.20 5.09 7.10
CA VAL A 31 -4.54 3.75 7.56
C VAL A 31 -4.89 3.79 9.04
N LYS A 32 -6.10 3.35 9.38
CA LYS A 32 -6.53 3.13 10.77
C LYS A 32 -6.19 1.74 11.25
N ALA A 33 -6.49 0.74 10.42
CA ALA A 33 -6.28 -0.67 10.73
C ALA A 33 -6.09 -1.48 9.46
N THR A 34 -5.31 -2.55 9.57
CA THR A 34 -5.14 -3.54 8.51
C THR A 34 -5.55 -4.92 8.99
N ALA A 35 -6.10 -5.72 8.08
CA ALA A 35 -6.40 -7.12 8.30
C ALA A 35 -6.07 -7.92 7.05
N THR A 36 -5.65 -9.18 7.23
CA THR A 36 -5.51 -10.11 6.12
C THR A 36 -6.88 -10.67 5.73
N ASP A 37 -7.09 -10.86 4.43
CA ASP A 37 -8.32 -11.39 3.85
C ASP A 37 -7.98 -12.40 2.74
N ILE A 38 -8.83 -13.41 2.54
CA ILE A 38 -8.65 -14.46 1.52
C ILE A 38 -9.85 -14.39 0.58
N GLY A 39 -9.59 -14.18 -0.71
CA GLY A 39 -10.63 -14.15 -1.74
C GLY A 39 -11.19 -15.53 -2.06
N ALA A 40 -12.32 -15.57 -2.77
CA ALA A 40 -13.03 -16.82 -3.10
C ALA A 40 -12.16 -17.87 -3.82
N MET A 41 -11.15 -17.43 -4.59
CA MET A 41 -10.20 -18.30 -5.29
C MET A 41 -8.87 -18.49 -4.54
N GLY A 42 -8.83 -18.23 -3.24
CA GLY A 42 -7.63 -18.39 -2.40
C GLY A 42 -6.58 -17.28 -2.53
N GLY A 43 -6.87 -16.20 -3.26
CA GLY A 43 -5.96 -15.06 -3.38
C GLY A 43 -5.83 -14.30 -2.06
N LEU A 44 -4.62 -13.86 -1.71
CA LEU A 44 -4.34 -13.08 -0.51
C LEU A 44 -4.63 -11.59 -0.75
N PHE A 45 -5.31 -10.96 0.20
CA PHE A 45 -5.62 -9.54 0.20
C PHE A 45 -5.26 -8.89 1.53
N VAL A 46 -4.95 -7.61 1.48
CA VAL A 46 -4.87 -6.73 2.64
C VAL A 46 -6.10 -5.84 2.63
N ARG A 47 -6.92 -5.98 3.66
CA ARG A 47 -8.06 -5.10 3.90
C ARG A 47 -7.60 -3.93 4.76
N VAL A 48 -7.82 -2.72 4.27
CA VAL A 48 -7.43 -1.48 4.94
C VAL A 48 -8.69 -0.74 5.36
N THR A 49 -8.78 -0.44 6.65
CA THR A 49 -9.77 0.50 7.19
C THR A 49 -9.13 1.86 7.31
N TRP A 50 -9.83 2.89 6.86
CA TRP A 50 -9.32 4.25 6.80
C TRP A 50 -9.76 5.06 8.02
N GLU A 51 -8.93 6.02 8.46
CA GLU A 51 -9.35 6.99 9.48
C GLU A 51 -10.49 7.88 8.98
N GLU A 52 -10.49 8.22 7.68
CA GLU A 52 -11.54 9.01 7.06
C GLU A 52 -12.84 8.21 6.82
N GLY A 53 -12.86 6.93 7.18
CA GLY A 53 -14.02 6.04 7.11
C GLY A 53 -14.07 5.14 5.88
N GLY A 54 -14.76 4.00 6.01
CA GLY A 54 -14.84 2.98 4.97
C GLY A 54 -13.63 2.03 4.96
N THR A 55 -13.67 1.11 4.02
CA THR A 55 -12.73 -0.01 3.95
C THR A 55 -12.44 -0.35 2.50
N GLU A 56 -11.19 -0.63 2.18
CA GLU A 56 -10.75 -1.06 0.86
C GLU A 56 -10.01 -2.39 0.91
N ARG A 57 -10.00 -3.14 -0.19
CA ARG A 57 -9.22 -4.39 -0.32
C ARG A 57 -8.17 -4.24 -1.42
N PHE A 58 -6.92 -4.40 -1.03
CA PHE A 58 -5.77 -4.45 -1.94
C PHE A 58 -5.32 -5.88 -2.12
N ARG A 59 -4.92 -6.26 -3.33
CA ARG A 59 -4.34 -7.59 -3.55
C ARG A 59 -2.93 -7.60 -2.97
N ALA A 60 -2.54 -8.69 -2.32
CA ALA A 60 -1.16 -8.84 -1.87
C ALA A 60 -0.22 -8.79 -3.09
N GLY A 61 0.78 -7.91 -3.01
CA GLY A 61 1.72 -7.65 -4.10
C GLY A 61 1.37 -6.44 -4.98
N ASP A 62 0.23 -5.79 -4.77
CA ASP A 62 -0.08 -4.52 -5.43
C ASP A 62 0.94 -3.44 -5.05
N GLU A 63 1.32 -2.63 -6.03
CA GLU A 63 2.20 -1.48 -5.83
C GLU A 63 1.37 -0.26 -5.44
N LEU A 64 1.60 0.24 -4.23
CA LEU A 64 0.90 1.39 -3.68
C LEU A 64 1.89 2.51 -3.39
N LEU A 65 1.48 3.75 -3.66
CA LEU A 65 2.23 4.92 -3.23
C LEU A 65 2.05 5.09 -1.72
N THR A 66 3.16 5.13 -0.99
CA THR A 66 3.15 5.28 0.46
C THR A 66 4.02 6.44 0.88
N GLU A 67 3.52 7.23 1.83
CA GLU A 67 4.33 8.14 2.62
C GLU A 67 4.48 7.49 4.00
N ARG A 68 5.69 7.01 4.30
CA ARG A 68 6.00 6.61 5.68
C ARG A 68 6.37 7.85 6.46
N VAL A 69 5.60 8.13 7.51
CA VAL A 69 6.07 9.04 8.55
C VAL A 69 7.23 8.34 9.24
N LYS A 70 8.45 8.88 9.09
CA LYS A 70 9.61 8.38 9.81
C LYS A 70 9.29 8.46 11.31
N ALA A 71 9.35 7.33 12.00
CA ALA A 71 9.33 7.28 13.45
C ALA A 71 10.56 8.01 14.03
#